data_AF-A0A916II18-F1
#
_entry.id   AF-A0A916II18-F1
#
_cell.length_a   1.000
_cell.length_b   1.000
_cell.length_c   1.000
_cell.angle_alpha   90.00
_cell.angle_beta   90.00
_cell.angle_gamma   90.00
#
_symmetry.space_group_name_H-M   'P 1'
#
loop_
_entity.id
_entity.type
_entity.pdbx_description
1 polymer ?
#
loop_
_entity_poly.entity_id
_entity_poly.type
_entity_poly.pdbx_seq_one_letter_code
_entity_poly.pdbx_strand_id
1 'polypeptide(L)'
;MDFISLPERADHVRLTLAYLESEANIGRLIELTCGRAAAGRAALDLALRILYCPTSTNWSLLAGMGLSPLTVIALAGAADRAMGQLERWCEADLREVWTALAASHRLSAEEVEHVLCVLVLHHKTPIPLPAVFAALGRTECMTRLSASTQAYRLCQMVT
;
A
#
# COMPACT_ATOMS: atom_id res chain seq x y z
N MET A 1 -14.98 9.55 32.81
CA MET A 1 -14.83 10.15 31.46
C MET A 1 -14.04 11.42 31.67
N ASP A 2 -12.74 11.38 31.43
CA ASP A 2 -11.88 12.55 31.60
C ASP A 2 -12.11 13.51 30.44
N PHE A 3 -12.49 14.75 30.75
CA PHE A 3 -12.65 15.80 29.76
C PHE A 3 -11.26 16.30 29.35
N ILE A 4 -10.80 15.92 28.16
CA ILE A 4 -9.59 16.48 27.53
C ILE A 4 -9.71 18.00 27.53
N SER A 5 -8.70 18.69 28.08
CA SER A 5 -8.69 20.15 28.20
C SER A 5 -8.66 20.82 26.82
N LEU A 6 -9.15 22.06 26.71
CA LEU A 6 -9.16 22.77 25.42
C LEU A 6 -7.75 22.91 24.78
N PRO A 7 -6.67 23.18 25.54
CA PRO A 7 -5.30 23.16 25.01
C PRO A 7 -4.87 21.79 24.48
N GLU A 8 -5.20 20.71 25.20
CA GLU A 8 -4.90 19.34 24.74
C GLU A 8 -5.63 19.00 23.44
N ARG A 9 -6.85 19.50 23.23
CA ARG A 9 -7.58 19.32 21.96
C ARG A 9 -6.91 20.06 20.80
N ALA A 10 -6.45 21.29 21.02
CA ALA A 10 -5.77 22.07 19.99
C ALA A 10 -4.43 21.43 19.60
N ASP A 11 -3.66 20.96 20.58
CA ASP A 11 -2.41 20.25 20.33
C ASP A 11 -2.65 18.91 19.64
N HIS A 12 -3.68 18.17 20.04
CA HIS A 12 -4.08 16.93 19.36
C HIS A 12 -4.34 17.18 17.87
N VAL A 13 -5.19 18.15 17.53
CA VAL A 13 -5.50 18.48 16.12
C VAL A 13 -4.24 18.91 15.37
N ARG A 14 -3.42 19.79 15.95
CA ARG A 14 -2.20 20.29 15.32
C ARG A 14 -1.21 19.15 15.02
N LEU A 15 -0.98 18.25 15.97
CA LEU A 15 -0.06 17.13 15.80
C LEU A 15 -0.59 16.12 14.78
N THR A 16 -1.89 15.85 14.77
CA THR A 16 -2.50 14.95 13.76
C THR A 16 -2.39 15.54 12.36
N LEU A 17 -2.69 16.83 12.17
CA LEU A 17 -2.55 17.49 10.86
C LEU A 17 -1.09 17.50 10.40
N ALA A 18 -0.16 17.82 11.30
CA ALA A 18 1.27 17.77 10.99
C ALA A 18 1.70 16.38 10.53
N TYR A 19 1.31 15.32 11.25
CA TYR A 19 1.57 13.93 10.84
C TYR A 19 0.98 13.61 9.46
N LEU A 20 -0.27 14.00 9.21
CA LEU A 20 -0.94 13.76 7.93
C LEU A 20 -0.20 14.42 6.76
N GLU A 21 0.27 15.64 6.97
CA GLU A 21 0.95 16.43 5.96
C GLU A 21 2.40 15.99 5.71
N SER A 22 3.17 15.75 6.77
CA SER A 22 4.61 15.49 6.65
C SER A 22 4.99 14.01 6.57
N GLU A 23 4.34 13.16 7.35
CA GLU A 23 4.71 11.74 7.46
C GLU A 23 3.85 10.87 6.55
N ALA A 24 2.53 11.08 6.58
CA ALA A 24 1.59 10.33 5.75
C ALA A 24 1.49 10.84 4.30
N ASN A 25 2.11 11.99 3.98
CA ASN A 25 2.10 12.63 2.67
C ASN A 25 0.69 12.74 2.06
N ILE A 26 -0.33 13.09 2.86
CA ILE A 26 -1.73 13.10 2.41
C ILE A 26 -1.94 14.02 1.21
N GLY A 27 -1.22 15.15 1.14
CA GLY A 27 -1.28 16.06 0.01
C GLY A 27 -0.87 15.39 -1.29
N ARG A 28 0.23 14.62 -1.27
CA ARG A 28 0.69 13.86 -2.43
C ARG A 28 -0.30 12.76 -2.84
N LEU A 29 -0.89 12.07 -1.86
CA LEU A 29 -1.93 11.07 -2.14
C LEU A 29 -3.17 11.70 -2.79
N ILE A 30 -3.60 12.89 -2.32
CA ILE A 30 -4.70 13.65 -2.92
C ILE A 30 -4.36 14.07 -4.36
N GLU A 31 -3.15 14.57 -4.63
CA GLU A 31 -2.70 14.90 -5.99
C GLU A 31 -2.82 13.70 -6.95
N LEU A 32 -2.42 12.51 -6.49
CA LEU A 32 -2.50 11.28 -7.29
C LEU A 32 -3.93 10.87 -7.64
N THR A 33 -4.95 11.39 -6.95
CA THR A 33 -6.36 11.15 -7.28
C THR A 33 -6.85 11.97 -8.47
N CYS A 34 -6.08 12.96 -8.92
CA CYS A 34 -6.46 13.82 -10.04
C CYS A 34 -6.75 13.00 -11.31
N GLY A 35 -7.93 13.22 -11.91
CA GLY A 35 -8.41 12.44 -13.05
C GLY A 35 -8.91 11.03 -12.73
N ARG A 36 -8.84 10.58 -11.47
CA ARG A 36 -9.35 9.29 -10.98
C ARG A 36 -10.54 9.42 -10.05
N ALA A 37 -10.71 10.57 -9.42
CA ALA A 37 -11.84 10.91 -8.56
C ALA A 37 -12.24 12.38 -8.75
N ALA A 38 -13.48 12.71 -8.40
CA ALA A 38 -13.92 14.10 -8.30
C ALA A 38 -13.20 14.81 -7.13
N ALA A 39 -12.95 16.11 -7.28
CA ALA A 39 -12.34 16.92 -6.23
C ALA A 39 -13.18 16.94 -4.94
N GLY A 40 -12.55 17.32 -3.83
CA GLY A 40 -13.19 17.37 -2.51
C GLY A 40 -13.30 15.98 -1.88
N ARG A 41 -14.51 15.60 -1.47
CA ARG A 41 -14.74 14.37 -0.69
C ARG A 41 -14.29 13.10 -1.41
N ALA A 42 -14.58 12.94 -2.70
CA ALA A 42 -14.25 11.70 -3.41
C ALA A 42 -12.73 11.48 -3.54
N ALA A 43 -11.97 12.54 -3.84
CA ALA A 43 -10.51 12.55 -3.80
C ALA A 43 -9.98 12.21 -2.40
N LEU A 44 -10.54 12.84 -1.36
CA LEU A 44 -10.15 12.56 0.02
C LEU A 44 -10.44 11.10 0.42
N ASP A 45 -11.64 10.58 0.12
CA ASP A 45 -12.05 9.21 0.43
C ASP A 45 -11.10 8.19 -0.25
N LEU A 46 -10.70 8.45 -1.50
CA LEU A 46 -9.74 7.60 -2.21
C LEU A 46 -8.34 7.65 -1.57
N ALA A 47 -7.85 8.84 -1.24
CA ALA A 47 -6.55 9.03 -0.59
C ALA A 47 -6.50 8.39 0.80
N LEU A 48 -7.55 8.58 1.61
CA LEU A 48 -7.67 7.99 2.95
C LEU A 48 -7.75 6.47 2.88
N ARG A 49 -8.41 5.90 1.87
CA ARG A 49 -8.46 4.45 1.69
C ARG A 49 -7.08 3.85 1.40
N ILE A 50 -6.21 4.58 0.71
CA ILE A 50 -4.81 4.19 0.49
C ILE A 50 -4.00 4.35 1.78
N LEU A 51 -4.18 5.48 2.46
CA LEU A 51 -3.48 5.79 3.69
C LEU A 51 -3.84 4.81 4.82
N TYR A 52 -5.10 4.42 4.93
CA TYR A 52 -5.59 3.54 5.98
C TYR A 52 -5.94 2.18 5.42
N CYS A 53 -5.12 1.19 5.75
CA CYS A 53 -5.42 -0.19 5.40
C CYS A 53 -6.67 -0.66 6.18
N PRO A 54 -7.70 -1.21 5.53
CA PRO A 54 -8.83 -1.79 6.25
C PRO A 54 -8.38 -2.95 7.14
N THR A 55 -9.06 -3.13 8.27
CA THR A 55 -8.75 -4.13 9.30
C THR A 55 -8.84 -5.58 8.82
N SER A 56 -9.53 -5.83 7.71
CA SER A 56 -9.61 -7.16 7.08
C SER A 56 -9.14 -7.12 5.63
N THR A 57 -8.19 -7.99 5.29
CA THR A 57 -7.73 -8.20 3.92
C THR A 57 -8.63 -9.20 3.22
N ASN A 58 -9.17 -8.83 2.06
CA ASN A 58 -9.93 -9.78 1.25
C ASN A 58 -8.99 -10.64 0.39
N TRP A 59 -8.52 -11.76 0.96
CA TRP A 59 -7.64 -12.71 0.26
C TRP A 59 -8.27 -13.34 -0.99
N SER A 60 -9.61 -13.30 -1.13
CA SER A 60 -10.28 -13.79 -2.33
C SER A 60 -9.87 -13.03 -3.59
N LEU A 61 -9.36 -11.80 -3.45
CA LEU A 61 -8.81 -11.02 -4.55
C LEU A 61 -7.58 -11.70 -5.17
N LEU A 62 -6.74 -12.34 -4.36
CA LEU A 62 -5.58 -13.10 -4.84
C LEU A 62 -6.01 -14.43 -5.46
N ALA A 63 -7.00 -15.10 -4.86
CA ALA A 63 -7.55 -16.36 -5.40
C ALA A 63 -8.15 -16.16 -6.81
N GLY A 64 -8.83 -15.03 -7.02
CA GLY A 64 -9.40 -14.67 -8.32
C GLY A 64 -8.37 -14.45 -9.44
N MET A 65 -7.09 -14.34 -9.12
CA MET A 65 -6.01 -14.20 -10.12
C MET A 65 -5.52 -15.55 -10.67
N GLY A 66 -5.94 -16.68 -10.08
CA GLY A 66 -5.47 -18.01 -10.50
C GLY A 66 -4.01 -18.30 -10.16
N LEU A 67 -3.36 -17.47 -9.33
CA LEU A 67 -2.01 -17.71 -8.85
C LEU A 67 -2.01 -18.71 -7.69
N SER A 68 -1.02 -19.61 -7.68
CA SER A 68 -0.84 -20.50 -6.53
C SER A 68 -0.44 -19.70 -5.28
N PRO A 69 -0.85 -20.12 -4.07
CA PRO A 69 -0.43 -19.46 -2.84
C PRO A 69 1.09 -19.37 -2.68
N LEU A 70 1.81 -20.42 -3.10
CA LEU A 70 3.28 -20.43 -3.10
C LEU A 70 3.87 -19.37 -4.03
N THR A 71 3.26 -19.15 -5.20
CA THR A 71 3.68 -18.09 -6.14
C THR A 71 3.50 -16.71 -5.52
N VAL A 72 2.36 -16.44 -4.87
CA VAL A 72 2.10 -15.17 -4.19
C VAL A 72 3.14 -14.94 -3.08
N ILE A 73 3.39 -15.95 -2.25
CA ILE A 73 4.36 -15.87 -1.15
C ILE A 73 5.79 -15.65 -1.67
N ALA A 74 6.17 -16.36 -2.74
CA ALA A 74 7.48 -16.21 -3.37
C ALA A 74 7.67 -14.80 -3.96
N LEU A 75 6.64 -14.30 -4.66
CA LEU A 75 6.62 -12.96 -5.24
C LEU A 75 6.74 -11.90 -4.14
N ALA A 76 5.97 -12.02 -3.06
CA ALA A 76 6.03 -11.10 -1.93
C ALA A 76 7.43 -11.07 -1.28
N GLY A 77 8.03 -12.24 -1.07
CA GLY A 77 9.39 -12.33 -0.54
C GLY A 77 10.46 -11.78 -1.49
N ALA A 78 10.27 -11.93 -2.81
CA ALA A 78 11.16 -11.32 -3.79
C ALA A 78 11.00 -9.79 -3.84
N ALA A 79 9.77 -9.29 -3.75
CA ALA A 79 9.46 -7.87 -3.72
C ALA A 79 10.05 -7.20 -2.46
N ASP A 80 9.90 -7.83 -1.29
CA ASP A 80 10.49 -7.37 -0.03
C ASP A 80 12.01 -7.19 -0.15
N ARG A 81 12.73 -8.19 -0.66
CA ARG A 81 14.18 -8.09 -0.88
C ARG A 81 14.55 -7.00 -1.88
N ALA A 82 13.89 -6.98 -3.04
CA ALA A 82 14.25 -6.04 -4.12
C ALA A 82 13.96 -4.59 -3.72
N MET A 83 12.80 -4.31 -3.11
CA MET A 83 12.45 -2.99 -2.62
C MET A 83 13.30 -2.55 -1.43
N GLY A 84 13.66 -3.48 -0.55
CA GLY A 84 14.54 -3.21 0.60
C GLY A 84 15.97 -2.83 0.18
N GLN A 85 16.40 -3.23 -1.02
CA GLN A 85 17.72 -2.93 -1.59
C GLN A 85 17.76 -1.65 -2.43
N LEU A 86 16.62 -0.98 -2.64
CA LEU A 86 16.60 0.26 -3.42
C LEU A 86 17.45 1.34 -2.74
N GLU A 87 18.28 2.02 -3.52
CA GLU A 87 19.01 3.20 -3.02
C GLU A 87 18.06 4.38 -2.83
N ARG A 88 17.13 4.58 -3.77
CA ARG A 88 16.14 5.66 -3.73
C ARG A 88 14.73 5.08 -3.69
N TRP A 89 13.87 5.68 -2.88
CA TRP A 89 12.45 5.32 -2.83
C TRP A 89 11.64 6.26 -3.72
N CYS A 90 11.68 6.01 -5.04
CA CYS A 90 10.95 6.82 -6.02
C CYS A 90 10.19 5.93 -7.01
N GLU A 91 9.24 6.54 -7.71
CA GLU A 91 8.33 5.84 -8.64
C GLU A 91 9.06 5.10 -9.76
N ALA A 92 10.14 5.69 -10.30
CA ALA A 92 10.91 5.09 -11.38
C ALA A 92 11.60 3.80 -10.94
N ASP A 93 12.34 3.85 -9.84
CA ASP A 93 13.06 2.71 -9.29
C ASP A 93 12.07 1.59 -8.86
N LEU A 94 10.91 1.95 -8.30
CA LEU A 94 9.83 0.99 -7.99
C LEU A 94 9.25 0.31 -9.24
N ARG A 95 9.10 1.04 -10.35
CA ARG A 95 8.64 0.48 -11.62
C ARG A 95 9.63 -0.51 -12.22
N GLU A 96 10.93 -0.24 -12.09
CA GLU A 96 11.99 -1.17 -12.49
C GLU A 96 11.92 -2.46 -11.68
N VAL A 97 11.69 -2.36 -10.36
CA VAL A 97 11.47 -3.53 -9.50
C VAL A 97 10.27 -4.35 -9.98
N TRP A 98 9.14 -3.73 -10.32
CA TRP A 98 7.95 -4.46 -10.82
C TRP A 98 8.26 -5.21 -12.11
N THR A 99 9.00 -4.56 -13.01
CA THR A 99 9.42 -5.16 -14.28
C THR A 99 10.32 -6.38 -14.05
N ALA A 100 11.26 -6.28 -13.12
CA ALA A 100 12.14 -7.40 -12.76
C ALA A 100 11.38 -8.55 -12.06
N LEU A 101 10.41 -8.23 -11.20
CA LEU A 101 9.56 -9.22 -10.54
C LEU A 101 8.68 -9.98 -11.55
N ALA A 102 8.07 -9.25 -12.49
CA ALA A 102 7.26 -9.82 -13.57
C ALA A 102 8.08 -10.82 -14.40
N ALA A 103 9.28 -10.40 -14.84
CA ALA A 103 10.17 -11.26 -15.60
C ALA A 103 10.61 -12.51 -14.81
N SER A 104 10.99 -12.37 -13.54
CA SER A 104 11.48 -13.48 -12.72
C SER A 104 10.41 -14.51 -12.36
N HIS A 105 9.14 -14.09 -12.25
CA HIS A 105 8.02 -14.97 -11.90
C HIS A 105 7.19 -15.42 -13.12
N ARG A 106 7.58 -14.99 -14.34
CA ARG A 106 6.82 -15.22 -15.57
C ARG A 106 5.37 -14.72 -15.48
N LEU A 107 5.21 -13.57 -14.83
CA LEU A 107 3.94 -12.87 -14.69
C LEU A 107 3.93 -11.63 -15.57
N SER A 108 2.74 -11.12 -15.86
CA SER A 108 2.56 -9.79 -16.41
C SER A 108 2.85 -8.71 -15.34
N ALA A 109 3.19 -7.51 -15.79
CA ALA A 109 3.34 -6.36 -14.89
C ALA A 109 2.03 -6.05 -14.13
N GLU A 110 0.88 -6.25 -14.77
CA GLU A 110 -0.44 -6.07 -14.15
C GLU A 110 -0.68 -7.09 -13.02
N GLU A 111 -0.32 -8.36 -13.20
CA GLU A 111 -0.44 -9.36 -12.14
C GLU A 111 0.46 -9.03 -10.95
N VAL A 112 1.71 -8.63 -11.18
CA VAL A 112 2.63 -8.22 -10.11
C VAL A 112 2.06 -7.02 -9.36
N GLU A 113 1.59 -6.00 -10.09
CA GLU A 113 0.97 -4.82 -9.51
C GLU A 113 -0.26 -5.19 -8.68
N HIS A 114 -1.12 -6.08 -9.18
CA HIS A 114 -2.32 -6.49 -8.48
C HIS A 114 -2.00 -7.26 -7.19
N VAL A 115 -1.05 -8.21 -7.22
CA VAL A 115 -0.63 -8.92 -6.00
C VAL A 115 -0.12 -7.93 -4.95
N LEU A 116 0.76 -7.02 -5.34
CA LEU A 116 1.39 -6.09 -4.41
C LEU A 116 0.40 -5.02 -3.93
N CYS A 117 -0.58 -4.65 -4.77
CA CYS A 117 -1.71 -3.82 -4.40
C CYS A 117 -2.54 -4.48 -3.31
N VAL A 118 -2.89 -5.76 -3.46
CA VAL A 118 -3.67 -6.48 -2.45
C VAL A 118 -2.87 -6.69 -1.16
N LEU A 119 -1.59 -7.05 -1.25
CA LEU A 119 -0.76 -7.26 -0.06
C LEU A 119 -0.51 -5.96 0.72
N VAL A 120 -0.32 -4.82 0.05
CA VAL A 120 0.04 -3.56 0.73
C VAL A 120 -1.18 -2.68 1.03
N LEU A 121 -2.20 -2.69 0.17
CA LEU A 121 -3.38 -1.82 0.33
C LEU A 121 -4.64 -2.58 0.77
N HIS A 122 -4.68 -3.91 0.66
CA HIS A 122 -5.88 -4.75 0.94
C HIS A 122 -7.09 -4.48 0.04
N HIS A 123 -6.95 -3.64 -0.99
CA HIS A 123 -7.99 -3.32 -1.96
C HIS A 123 -7.34 -2.91 -3.29
N LYS A 124 -8.15 -2.89 -4.36
CA LYS A 124 -7.70 -2.35 -5.66
C LYS A 124 -7.82 -0.83 -5.66
N THR A 125 -6.84 -0.15 -6.25
CA THR A 125 -6.86 1.29 -6.48
C THR A 125 -6.77 1.59 -7.98
N PRO A 126 -7.43 2.64 -8.49
CA PRO A 126 -7.24 3.10 -9.86
C PRO A 126 -5.93 3.90 -10.05
N ILE A 127 -5.17 4.16 -8.99
CA ILE A 127 -3.92 4.92 -9.03
C ILE A 127 -2.75 3.97 -9.30
N PRO A 128 -1.80 4.31 -10.19
CA PRO A 128 -0.61 3.49 -10.43
C PRO A 128 0.14 3.18 -9.14
N LEU A 129 0.36 1.89 -8.86
CA LEU A 129 0.90 1.45 -7.58
C LEU A 129 2.31 1.98 -7.25
N PRO A 130 3.25 2.09 -8.22
CA PRO A 130 4.57 2.67 -7.94
C PRO A 130 4.49 4.10 -7.40
N ALA A 131 3.53 4.91 -7.89
CA ALA A 131 3.32 6.28 -7.42
C ALA A 131 2.74 6.29 -6.00
N VAL A 132 1.81 5.37 -5.71
CA VAL A 132 1.25 5.17 -4.37
C VAL A 132 2.34 4.77 -3.38
N PHE A 133 3.20 3.83 -3.73
CA PHE A 133 4.28 3.37 -2.86
C PHE A 133 5.30 4.47 -2.60
N ALA A 134 5.66 5.24 -3.64
CA ALA A 134 6.53 6.40 -3.48
C ALA A 134 5.95 7.43 -2.50
N ALA A 135 4.62 7.67 -2.55
CA ALA A 135 3.95 8.60 -1.64
C ALA A 135 3.82 8.08 -0.20
N LEU A 136 3.48 6.79 -0.01
CA LEU A 136 3.40 6.15 1.31
C LEU A 136 4.77 6.04 2.00
N GLY A 137 5.83 5.92 1.22
CA GLY A 137 7.19 5.79 1.72
C GLY A 137 7.60 4.34 2.05
N ARG A 138 8.91 4.15 2.16
CA ARG A 138 9.54 2.82 2.33
C ARG A 138 9.02 2.07 3.55
N THR A 139 9.10 2.68 4.72
CA THR A 139 8.78 2.04 5.99
C THR A 139 7.36 1.49 5.96
N GLU A 140 6.38 2.31 5.57
CA GLU A 140 4.97 1.93 5.55
C GLU A 140 4.70 0.78 4.57
N CYS A 141 5.19 0.89 3.32
CA CYS A 141 5.00 -0.17 2.33
C CYS A 141 5.61 -1.50 2.76
N MET A 142 6.83 -1.48 3.31
CA MET A 142 7.55 -2.68 3.74
C MET A 142 6.89 -3.32 4.96
N THR A 143 6.46 -2.52 5.94
CA THR A 143 5.74 -3.01 7.12
C THR A 143 4.44 -3.70 6.72
N ARG A 144 3.65 -3.07 5.83
CA ARG A 144 2.40 -3.67 5.33
C ARG A 144 2.66 -4.94 4.52
N LEU A 145 3.62 -4.92 3.60
CA LEU A 145 3.97 -6.10 2.80
C LEU A 145 4.34 -7.29 3.69
N SER A 146 5.21 -7.06 4.68
CA SER A 146 5.65 -8.10 5.61
C SER A 146 4.50 -8.66 6.44
N ALA A 147 3.70 -7.79 7.08
CA ALA A 147 2.56 -8.18 7.90
C ALA A 147 1.51 -8.97 7.08
N SER A 148 1.16 -8.49 5.89
CA SER A 148 0.18 -9.14 5.02
C SER A 148 0.69 -10.46 4.46
N THR A 149 1.97 -10.57 4.13
CA THR A 149 2.57 -11.82 3.68
C THR A 149 2.52 -12.88 4.79
N GLN A 150 2.81 -12.49 6.03
CA GLN A 150 2.70 -13.39 7.18
C GLN A 150 1.25 -13.81 7.43
N ALA A 151 0.31 -12.86 7.41
CA ALA A 151 -1.12 -13.16 7.59
C ALA A 151 -1.63 -14.10 6.49
N TYR A 152 -1.28 -13.85 5.23
CA TYR A 152 -1.64 -14.70 4.10
C TYR A 152 -1.09 -16.12 4.27
N ARG A 153 0.20 -16.28 4.65
CA ARG A 153 0.80 -17.61 4.93
C ARG A 153 0.00 -18.39 5.97
N LEU A 154 -0.39 -17.75 7.07
CA LEU A 154 -1.16 -18.40 8.14
C LEU A 154 -2.54 -18.85 7.64
N CYS A 155 -3.22 -18.04 6.83
CA CYS A 155 -4.51 -18.42 6.24
C CYS A 155 -4.40 -19.66 5.33
N GLN A 156 -3.32 -19.79 4.56
CA GLN A 156 -3.11 -20.91 3.63
C GLN A 156 -2.71 -22.22 4.30
N MET A 157 -2.35 -22.21 5.59
CA MET A 157 -2.06 -23.44 6.35
C MET A 157 -3.31 -24.11 6.92
N VAL A 158 -4.44 -23.40 6.94
CA VAL A 158 -5.72 -23.87 7.49
C VAL A 158 -6.67 -24.38 6.39
N THR A 159 -6.32 -24.15 5.13
CA THR A 159 -7.11 -24.54 3.94
C THR A 159 -6.47 -25.73 3.24
#